data_AF-A0A0V8HLV7-F1
#
_entry.id   AF-A0A0V8HLV7-F1
#
_cell.length_a   1.000
_cell.length_b   1.000
_cell.length_c   1.000
_cell.angle_alpha   90.00
_cell.angle_beta   90.00
_cell.angle_gamma   90.00
#
_symmetry.space_group_name_H-M   'P 1'
#
loop_
_entity.id
_entity.type
_entity.pdbx_description
1 polymer ?
#
loop_
_entity_poly.entity_id
_entity_poly.type
_entity_poly.pdbx_seq_one_letter_code
_entity_poly.pdbx_strand_id
1 'polypeptide(L)'
;MQNSTRFKPEYITFSLIVIIGTVLVLTLFTGLASIQGSLTFILIIVFLSFLTADLKKGFSKYKSPNTAYKYVVLIFLFSFLTLM
;
A
#
# COMPACT_ATOMS: atom_id res chain seq x y z
N MET A 1 27.62 9.07 19.92
CA MET A 1 26.16 9.00 19.69
C MET A 1 25.90 8.10 18.50
N GLN A 2 25.58 6.82 18.73
CA GLN A 2 25.23 5.90 17.67
C GLN A 2 23.74 6.11 17.35
N ASN A 3 23.46 6.94 16.34
CA ASN A 3 22.12 7.03 15.76
C ASN A 3 21.83 5.69 15.07
N SER A 4 21.34 4.72 15.84
CA SER A 4 20.72 3.55 15.26
C SER A 4 19.39 3.99 14.66
N THR A 5 19.34 4.08 13.33
CA THR A 5 18.10 4.23 12.58
C THR A 5 17.26 3.00 12.91
N ARG A 6 16.37 3.11 13.91
CA ARG A 6 15.44 2.04 14.24
C ARG A 6 14.61 1.76 12.99
N PHE A 7 14.74 0.55 12.46
CA PHE A 7 13.98 0.11 11.31
C PHE A 7 12.49 0.18 11.64
N LYS A 8 11.75 1.00 10.88
CA LYS A 8 10.31 1.11 11.03
C LYS A 8 9.62 0.26 9.95
N PRO A 9 8.60 -0.52 10.29
CA PRO A 9 7.83 -1.33 9.34
C PRO A 9 7.24 -0.53 8.17
N GLU A 10 6.95 0.75 8.36
CA GLU A 10 6.44 1.67 7.33
C GLU A 10 7.40 1.82 6.14
N TYR A 11 8.70 1.57 6.32
CA TYR A 11 9.67 1.62 5.22
C TYR A 11 9.49 0.47 4.24
N ILE A 12 9.07 -0.72 4.69
CA ILE A 12 8.83 -1.89 3.82
C ILE A 12 7.70 -1.60 2.86
N THR A 13 6.56 -1.13 3.39
CA THR A 13 5.38 -0.85 2.57
C THR A 13 5.60 0.32 1.63
N PHE A 14 6.35 1.33 2.06
CA PHE A 14 6.75 2.43 1.19
C PHE A 14 7.64 1.96 0.04
N SER A 15 8.65 1.13 0.32
CA SER A 15 9.50 0.54 -0.73
C SER A 15 8.70 -0.29 -1.73
N LEU A 16 7.73 -1.09 -1.26
CA LEU A 16 6.85 -1.87 -2.15
C LEU A 16 6.00 -0.98 -3.05
N ILE A 17 5.44 0.13 -2.54
CA ILE A 17 4.70 1.10 -3.34
C ILE A 17 5.57 1.63 -4.48
N VAL A 18 6.81 2.01 -4.18
CA VAL A 18 7.74 2.56 -5.18
C VAL A 18 8.06 1.52 -6.25
N ILE A 19 8.36 0.29 -5.86
CA ILE A 19 8.67 -0.81 -6.80
C ILE A 19 7.48 -1.06 -7.72
N ILE A 20 6.28 -1.23 -7.14
CA ILE A 20 5.07 -1.55 -7.89
C ILE A 20 4.64 -0.39 -8.79
N GLY A 21 4.76 0.85 -8.32
CA GLY A 21 4.51 2.05 -9.13
C GLY A 21 5.47 2.15 -10.31
N THR A 22 6.76 1.84 -10.11
CA THR A 22 7.75 1.81 -11.20
C THR A 22 7.39 0.73 -12.22
N VAL A 23 7.01 -0.47 -11.76
CA VAL A 23 6.58 -1.57 -12.64
C VAL A 23 5.35 -1.18 -13.45
N LEU A 24 4.35 -0.55 -12.82
CA LEU A 24 3.14 -0.05 -13.50
C LEU A 24 3.50 0.96 -14.60
N VAL A 25 4.35 1.95 -14.28
CA VAL A 25 4.80 2.95 -15.27
C VAL A 25 5.51 2.27 -16.43
N LEU A 26 6.44 1.35 -16.16
CA LEU A 26 7.15 0.58 -17.19
C LEU A 26 6.20 -0.24 -18.08
N THR A 27 5.21 -0.92 -17.48
CA THR A 27 4.23 -1.72 -18.25
C THR A 27 3.30 -0.85 -19.08
N LEU A 28 2.91 0.33 -18.60
CA LEU A 28 2.15 1.30 -19.37
C LEU A 28 2.96 1.84 -20.55
N PHE A 29 4.23 2.20 -20.33
CA PHE A 29 5.12 2.71 -21.38
C PHE A 29 5.44 1.67 -22.46
N THR A 30 5.56 0.40 -22.09
CA THR A 30 5.81 -0.70 -23.03
C THR A 30 4.55 -1.16 -23.76
N GLY A 31 3.38 -0.61 -23.43
CA GLY A 31 2.09 -1.01 -24.03
C GLY A 31 1.65 -2.43 -23.66
N LEU A 32 2.32 -3.06 -22.68
CA LEU A 32 2.00 -4.40 -22.19
C LEU A 32 0.92 -4.40 -21.11
N ALA A 33 0.54 -3.22 -20.63
CA ALA A 33 -0.47 -3.05 -19.61
C ALA A 33 -1.88 -3.34 -20.16
N SER A 34 -2.50 -4.41 -19.69
CA SER A 34 -3.94 -4.61 -19.86
C SER A 34 -4.72 -3.70 -18.91
N ILE A 35 -5.98 -3.41 -19.24
CA ILE A 35 -6.87 -2.61 -18.38
C ILE A 35 -7.01 -3.27 -17.01
N GLN A 36 -7.22 -4.58 -16.97
CA GLN A 36 -7.30 -5.37 -15.74
C GLN A 36 -5.99 -5.26 -14.94
N GLY A 37 -4.83 -5.48 -15.57
CA GLY A 37 -3.54 -5.40 -14.89
C GLY A 37 -3.25 -4.02 -14.32
N SER A 38 -3.61 -2.96 -15.04
CA SER A 38 -3.45 -1.57 -14.59
C SER A 38 -4.31 -1.30 -13.35
N LEU A 39 -5.57 -1.76 -13.36
CA LEU A 39 -6.48 -1.63 -12.21
C LEU A 39 -5.95 -2.41 -11.00
N THR A 40 -5.46 -3.63 -11.19
CA THR A 40 -4.85 -4.45 -10.13
C THR A 40 -3.66 -3.72 -9.50
N PHE A 41 -2.75 -3.17 -10.31
CA PHE A 41 -1.61 -2.41 -9.81
C PHE A 41 -2.02 -1.16 -9.03
N ILE A 42 -3.01 -0.41 -9.52
CA ILE A 42 -3.55 0.77 -8.81
C ILE A 42 -4.15 0.36 -7.46
N LEU A 43 -4.93 -0.72 -7.42
CA LEU A 43 -5.53 -1.23 -6.19
C LEU A 43 -4.48 -1.69 -5.18
N ILE A 44 -3.41 -2.35 -5.63
CA ILE A 44 -2.29 -2.74 -4.76
C ILE A 44 -1.61 -1.51 -4.18
N ILE A 45 -1.38 -0.46 -4.98
CA ILE A 45 -0.78 0.79 -4.52
C ILE A 45 -1.67 1.46 -3.47
N VAL A 46 -2.99 1.51 -3.69
CA VAL A 46 -3.95 2.07 -2.72
C VAL A 46 -3.94 1.25 -1.43
N PHE A 47 -3.97 -0.08 -1.53
CA PHE A 47 -3.92 -0.98 -0.37
C PHE A 47 -2.65 -0.77 0.46
N LEU A 48 -1.48 -0.80 -0.17
CA LEU A 48 -0.20 -0.57 0.49
C LEU A 48 -0.11 0.84 1.09
N SER A 49 -0.70 1.84 0.44
CA SER A 49 -0.75 3.22 0.97
C SER A 49 -1.58 3.30 2.25
N PHE A 50 -2.74 2.63 2.27
CA PHE A 50 -3.57 2.51 3.47
C PHE A 50 -2.83 1.78 4.59
N LEU A 51 -2.15 0.67 4.27
CA LEU A 51 -1.39 -0.12 5.24
C LEU A 51 -0.19 0.66 5.78
N THR A 52 0.51 1.42 4.93
CA THR A 52 1.61 2.32 5.34
C THR A 52 1.10 3.40 6.30
N ALA A 53 -0.04 4.03 5.97
CA ALA A 53 -0.66 5.05 6.82
C ALA A 53 -1.15 4.47 8.16
N ASP A 54 -1.55 3.20 8.18
CA ASP A 54 -1.95 2.50 9.40
C ASP A 54 -0.74 2.14 10.27
N LEU A 55 0.31 1.56 9.69
CA LEU A 55 1.58 1.29 10.38
C LEU A 55 2.15 2.58 11.00
N LYS A 56 2.17 3.69 10.25
CA LYS A 56 2.62 5.00 10.74
C LYS A 56 1.78 5.51 11.92
N LYS A 57 0.47 5.25 11.91
CA LYS A 57 -0.45 5.63 13.00
C LYS A 57 -0.37 4.68 14.20
N GLY A 58 -0.12 3.39 14.03
CA GLY A 58 0.07 2.43 15.12
C GLY A 58 1.26 2.74 16.02
N PHE A 59 2.29 3.42 15.49
CA PHE A 59 3.40 3.97 16.29
C PHE A 59 3.09 5.28 16.99
N SER A 60 2.01 5.97 16.61
CA SER A 60 1.50 7.16 17.28
C SER A 60 0.47 6.73 18.34
N LYS A 61 0.69 7.09 19.61
CA LYS A 61 -0.12 6.66 20.77
C LYS A 61 -1.62 7.05 20.74
N TYR A 62 -2.12 7.67 19.67
CA TYR A 62 -3.51 8.12 19.55
C TYR A 62 -4.35 7.21 18.65
N LYS A 63 -5.18 6.38 19.28
CA LYS A 63 -6.15 5.48 18.62
C LYS A 63 -7.37 6.31 18.20
N SER A 64 -7.55 6.52 16.89
CA SER A 64 -8.72 7.23 16.35
C SER A 64 -9.92 6.28 16.26
N PRO A 65 -11.15 6.72 16.58
CA PRO A 65 -12.36 5.88 16.49
C PRO A 65 -12.71 5.43 15.06
N ASN A 66 -12.11 6.02 14.01
CA ASN A 66 -12.34 5.66 12.60
C ASN A 66 -11.58 4.41 12.11
N THR A 67 -10.93 3.68 13.01
CA THR A 67 -10.15 2.47 12.67
C THR A 67 -11.02 1.36 12.07
N ALA A 68 -12.27 1.20 12.52
CA ALA A 68 -13.17 0.15 12.00
C ALA A 68 -13.49 0.34 10.51
N TYR A 69 -13.82 1.56 10.07
CA TYR A 69 -14.10 1.87 8.67
C TYR A 69 -12.90 1.59 7.75
N LYS A 70 -11.69 1.89 8.22
CA LYS A 70 -10.47 1.56 7.45
C LYS A 70 -10.31 0.07 7.22
N TYR A 71 -10.55 -0.76 8.23
CA TYR A 71 -10.43 -2.22 8.08
C TYR A 71 -11.49 -2.79 7.15
N VAL A 72 -12.72 -2.27 7.19
CA VAL A 72 -13.77 -2.65 6.22
C VAL A 72 -13.32 -2.35 4.79
N VAL A 73 -12.80 -1.13 4.54
CA VAL A 73 -12.27 -0.76 3.22
C VAL A 73 -11.10 -1.65 2.80
N LEU A 74 -10.19 -1.98 3.73
CA LEU A 74 -9.07 -2.90 3.50
C LEU A 74 -9.54 -4.31 3.13
N ILE A 75 -10.55 -4.85 3.82
CA ILE A 75 -11.13 -6.17 3.53
C ILE A 75 -11.79 -6.16 2.14
N PHE A 76 -12.53 -5.11 1.79
CA PHE A 76 -13.11 -4.97 0.45
C PHE A 76 -12.04 -4.87 -0.64
N LEU A 77 -11.00 -4.05 -0.44
CA LEU A 77 -9.90 -3.92 -1.38
C LEU A 77 -9.18 -5.26 -1.57
N PHE A 78 -8.91 -5.97 -0.47
CA PHE A 78 -8.24 -7.26 -0.52
C PHE A 78 -9.11 -8.32 -1.19
N SER A 79 -10.41 -8.36 -0.89
CA SER A 79 -11.36 -9.27 -1.54
C SER A 79 -11.45 -9.01 -3.04
N PHE A 80 -11.49 -7.74 -3.45
CA PHE A 80 -11.50 -7.36 -4.86
C PHE A 80 -10.20 -7.73 -5.57
N LEU A 81 -9.06 -7.58 -4.89
CA LEU A 81 -7.76 -8.01 -5.42
C LEU A 81 -7.66 -9.53 -5.58
N THR A 82 -8.29 -10.30 -4.69
CA THR A 82 -8.26 -11.78 -4.74
C THR A 82 -9.18 -12.34 -5.82
N LEU A 83 -10.20 -11.58 -6.23
CA LEU A 83 -11.15 -11.96 -7.28
C LEU A 83 -10.71 -11.59 -8.69
N MET A 84 -9.67 -10.74 -8.84
CA MET A 84 -9.09 -10.34 -10.13
C MET A 84 -7.92 -11.22 -10.54
#